data_AF-A0A2W5TKJ5-F1
#
_entry.id   AF-A0A2W5TKJ5-F1
#
_cell.length_a   1.000
_cell.length_b   1.000
_cell.length_c   1.000
_cell.angle_alpha   90.00
_cell.angle_beta   90.00
_cell.angle_gamma   90.00
#
_symmetry.space_group_name_H-M   'P 1'
#
loop_
_entity.id
_entity.type
_entity.pdbx_description
1 polymer ?
#
loop_
_entity_poly.entity_id
_entity_poly.type
_entity_poly.pdbx_seq_one_letter_code
_entity_poly.pdbx_strand_id
1 'polypeptide(L)'
;MRRNGETNPVTWIVVLALIGVGFYGFHVGPVYMDNLEVKEAASEAFNVYFNDGEDLARRKLIIRLNEKNFGTHLEVDENGVESWKPGLGIDPERVTFVEGGDGTLRVTVSYDRVVIFSPLKKRKTFHVSAEKVGKRLK
;
A
#
# COMPACT_ATOMS: atom_id res chain seq x y z
N MET A 1 -16.47 25.19 -45.84
CA MET A 1 -16.40 23.73 -45.66
C MET A 1 -15.23 23.42 -44.73
N ARG A 2 -15.48 22.99 -43.48
CA ARG A 2 -14.41 22.44 -42.62
C ARG A 2 -13.98 21.10 -43.23
N ARG A 3 -12.68 20.89 -43.42
CA ARG A 3 -12.15 19.60 -43.87
C ARG A 3 -12.41 18.58 -42.75
N ASN A 4 -13.37 17.69 -42.96
CA ASN A 4 -13.58 16.52 -42.13
C ASN A 4 -12.29 15.66 -42.24
N GLY A 5 -11.40 15.74 -41.25
CA GLY A 5 -10.16 14.95 -41.20
C GLY A 5 -8.94 15.64 -40.58
N GLU A 6 -8.94 16.97 -40.41
CA GLU A 6 -7.83 17.65 -39.73
C GLU A 6 -7.97 17.48 -38.21
N THR A 7 -7.27 16.48 -37.66
CA THR A 7 -7.18 16.33 -36.21
C THR A 7 -6.35 17.49 -35.63
N ASN A 8 -6.96 18.26 -34.73
CA ASN A 8 -6.29 19.35 -34.05
C ASN A 8 -5.16 18.77 -33.16
N PRO A 9 -3.91 19.27 -33.22
CA PRO A 9 -2.83 18.82 -32.34
C PRO A 9 -3.18 18.92 -30.85
N VAL A 10 -4.04 19.87 -30.47
CA VAL A 10 -4.58 19.98 -29.10
C VAL A 10 -5.38 18.74 -28.71
N THR A 11 -6.21 18.20 -29.62
CA THR A 11 -6.97 16.97 -29.38
C THR A 11 -6.04 15.79 -29.12
N TRP A 12 -4.94 15.68 -29.88
CA TRP A 12 -3.93 14.64 -29.66
C TRP A 12 -3.25 14.75 -28.29
N ILE A 13 -2.90 15.97 -27.88
CA ILE A 13 -2.29 16.20 -26.56
C ILE A 13 -3.24 15.77 -25.45
N VAL A 14 -4.52 16.13 -25.53
CA VAL A 14 -5.52 15.75 -24.53
C VAL A 14 -5.70 14.24 -24.48
N VAL A 15 -5.81 13.57 -25.63
CA VAL A 15 -5.93 12.11 -25.70
C VAL A 15 -4.72 11.42 -25.08
N LEU A 16 -3.49 11.85 -25.42
CA LEU A 16 -2.27 11.30 -24.87
C LEU A 16 -2.17 11.54 -23.36
N ALA A 17 -2.59 12.70 -22.87
CA ALA A 17 -2.62 13.01 -21.44
C ALA A 17 -3.59 12.07 -20.70
N LEU A 18 -4.79 11.83 -21.24
CA LEU A 18 -5.77 10.91 -20.65
C LEU A 18 -5.26 9.47 -20.61
N ILE A 19 -4.62 9.00 -21.69
CA ILE A 19 -3.98 7.67 -21.72
C ILE A 19 -2.87 7.60 -20.67
N GLY A 20 -2.04 8.64 -20.54
CA GLY A 20 -0.98 8.70 -19.53
C GLY A 20 -1.52 8.63 -18.10
N VAL A 21 -2.60 9.36 -17.80
CA VAL A 21 -3.28 9.31 -16.49
C VAL A 21 -3.88 7.94 -16.23
N GLY A 22 -4.57 7.34 -17.21
CA GLY A 22 -5.13 6.00 -17.09
C GLY A 22 -4.06 4.94 -16.87
N PHE A 23 -2.96 5.00 -17.61
CA PHE A 23 -1.81 4.11 -17.47
C PHE A 23 -1.17 4.20 -16.08
N TYR A 24 -0.97 5.41 -15.57
CA TYR A 24 -0.43 5.63 -14.23
C TYR A 24 -1.41 5.15 -13.15
N GLY A 25 -2.69 5.50 -13.27
CA GLY A 25 -3.74 5.11 -12.34
C GLY A 25 -3.91 3.60 -12.25
N PHE A 26 -3.83 2.87 -13.37
CA PHE A 26 -3.88 1.42 -13.39
C PHE A 26 -2.74 0.77 -12.58
N HIS A 27 -1.53 1.30 -12.69
CA HIS A 27 -0.36 0.73 -12.01
C HIS A 27 -0.23 1.15 -10.54
N VAL A 28 -0.59 2.39 -10.22
CA VAL A 28 -0.39 2.96 -8.88
C VAL A 28 -1.65 2.85 -8.02
N GLY A 29 -2.83 2.71 -8.64
CA GLY A 29 -4.10 2.48 -7.95
C GLY A 29 -4.05 1.36 -6.90
N PRO A 30 -3.51 0.17 -7.22
CA PRO A 30 -3.35 -0.91 -6.25
C PRO A 30 -2.57 -0.50 -4.99
N VAL A 31 -1.52 0.31 -5.11
CA VAL A 31 -0.73 0.79 -3.94
C VAL A 31 -1.58 1.61 -2.98
N TYR A 32 -2.50 2.43 -3.52
CA TYR A 32 -3.41 3.21 -2.69
C TYR A 32 -4.48 2.34 -2.03
N MET A 33 -5.00 1.33 -2.74
CA MET A 33 -5.97 0.37 -2.18
C MET A 33 -5.32 -0.44 -1.06
N ASP A 34 -4.12 -0.99 -1.28
CA ASP A 34 -3.32 -1.68 -0.26
C ASP A 34 -3.18 -0.82 1.00
N ASN A 35 -2.91 0.48 0.86
CA ASN A 35 -2.76 1.40 2.00
C ASN A 35 -4.06 1.66 2.76
N LEU A 36 -5.21 1.66 2.10
CA LEU A 36 -6.50 1.75 2.77
C LEU A 36 -6.76 0.51 3.62
N GLU A 37 -6.51 -0.67 3.05
CA GLU A 37 -6.67 -1.94 3.77
C GLU A 37 -5.68 -2.05 4.95
N VAL A 38 -4.45 -1.55 4.81
CA VAL A 38 -3.49 -1.50 5.92
C VAL A 38 -3.98 -0.59 7.05
N LYS A 39 -4.60 0.56 6.73
CA LYS A 39 -5.19 1.45 7.74
C LYS A 39 -6.36 0.80 8.48
N GLU A 40 -7.16 0.01 7.78
CA GLU A 40 -8.25 -0.78 8.37
C GLU A 40 -7.67 -1.85 9.31
N ALA A 41 -6.68 -2.63 8.85
CA ALA A 41 -6.00 -3.62 9.67
C ALA A 41 -5.31 -3.00 10.91
N ALA A 42 -4.67 -1.84 10.77
CA ALA A 42 -4.10 -1.10 11.89
C ALA A 42 -5.18 -0.64 12.89
N SER A 43 -6.38 -0.31 12.41
CA SER A 43 -7.53 0.02 13.26
C SER A 43 -8.10 -1.20 13.99
N GLU A 44 -8.14 -2.36 13.34
CA GLU A 44 -8.49 -3.63 14.00
C GLU A 44 -7.46 -3.97 15.08
N ALA A 45 -6.16 -3.85 14.77
CA ALA A 45 -5.08 -4.12 15.70
C ALA A 45 -5.10 -3.16 16.91
N PHE A 46 -5.44 -1.90 16.71
CA PHE A 46 -5.67 -0.93 17.79
C PHE A 46 -6.74 -1.43 18.76
N ASN A 47 -7.85 -1.99 18.28
CA ASN A 47 -8.91 -2.52 19.15
C ASN A 47 -8.47 -3.80 19.87
N VAL A 48 -7.76 -4.70 19.18
CA VAL A 48 -7.20 -5.92 19.79
C VAL A 48 -6.22 -5.56 20.90
N TYR A 49 -5.38 -4.56 20.69
CA TYR A 49 -4.36 -4.13 21.66
C TYR A 49 -4.97 -3.86 23.04
N PHE A 50 -6.07 -3.10 23.10
CA PHE A 50 -6.72 -2.76 24.37
C PHE A 50 -7.45 -3.91 25.06
N ASN A 51 -7.76 -4.99 24.34
CA ASN A 51 -8.49 -6.14 24.87
C ASN A 51 -7.56 -7.30 25.22
N ASP A 52 -6.56 -7.56 24.37
CA ASP A 52 -5.75 -8.76 24.38
C ASP A 52 -4.24 -8.49 24.56
N GLY A 53 -3.81 -7.22 24.53
CA GLY A 53 -2.40 -6.81 24.65
C GLY A 53 -1.63 -6.69 23.33
N GLU A 54 -0.40 -6.15 23.42
CA GLU A 54 0.43 -5.84 22.25
C GLU A 54 0.79 -7.07 21.41
N ASP A 55 1.25 -8.14 22.05
CA ASP A 55 1.78 -9.32 21.33
C ASP A 55 0.73 -9.94 20.41
N LEU A 56 -0.52 -10.06 20.88
CA LEU A 56 -1.60 -10.60 20.07
C LEU A 56 -2.01 -9.63 18.96
N ALA A 57 -2.08 -8.33 19.25
CA ALA A 57 -2.39 -7.30 18.28
C ALA A 57 -1.37 -7.28 17.13
N ARG A 58 -0.07 -7.27 17.47
CA ARG A 58 1.05 -7.32 16.53
C ARG A 58 1.00 -8.58 15.67
N ARG A 59 0.83 -9.75 16.29
CA ARG A 59 0.78 -11.02 15.57
C ARG A 59 -0.41 -11.08 14.61
N LYS A 60 -1.61 -10.70 15.04
CA LYS A 60 -2.80 -10.67 14.18
C LYS A 60 -2.63 -9.70 13.01
N LEU A 61 -2.07 -8.51 13.27
CA LEU A 61 -1.80 -7.52 12.24
C LEU A 61 -0.83 -8.05 11.17
N ILE A 62 0.31 -8.61 11.57
CA ILE A 62 1.31 -9.13 10.64
C ILE A 62 0.76 -10.29 9.81
N ILE A 63 0.04 -11.22 10.44
CA ILE A 63 -0.58 -12.34 9.72
C ILE A 63 -1.52 -11.80 8.65
N ARG A 64 -2.42 -10.89 9.02
CA ARG A 64 -3.42 -10.32 8.10
C ARG A 64 -2.78 -9.58 6.93
N LEU A 65 -1.76 -8.76 7.19
CA LEU A 65 -1.08 -8.00 6.13
C LEU A 65 -0.22 -8.87 5.20
N ASN A 66 0.11 -10.10 5.62
CA ASN A 66 0.82 -11.09 4.81
C ASN A 66 -0.11 -12.18 4.23
N GLU A 67 -1.43 -12.06 4.41
CA GLU A 67 -2.39 -12.96 3.78
C GLU A 67 -2.40 -12.79 2.26
N LYS A 68 -2.81 -13.84 1.55
CA LYS A 68 -2.74 -13.86 0.08
C LYS A 68 -3.59 -12.80 -0.63
N ASN A 69 -4.56 -12.24 0.09
CA ASN A 69 -5.48 -11.24 -0.45
C ASN A 69 -4.93 -9.80 -0.33
N PHE A 70 -3.83 -9.61 0.41
CA PHE A 70 -3.22 -8.30 0.68
C PHE A 70 -2.07 -8.01 -0.28
N GLY A 71 -2.38 -7.56 -1.50
CA GLY A 71 -1.37 -7.18 -2.48
C GLY A 71 -0.32 -8.27 -2.79
N THR A 72 0.83 -7.84 -3.30
CA THR A 72 1.97 -8.69 -3.71
C THR A 72 3.31 -7.98 -3.54
N HIS A 73 4.29 -8.58 -2.87
CA HIS A 73 5.62 -7.99 -2.71
C HIS A 73 6.67 -8.75 -3.51
N LEU A 74 7.82 -8.12 -3.68
CA LEU A 74 8.98 -8.72 -4.33
C LEU A 74 9.87 -9.32 -3.23
N GLU A 75 10.08 -10.62 -3.28
CA GLU A 75 10.99 -11.33 -2.39
C GLU A 75 12.24 -11.74 -3.17
N VAL A 76 13.42 -11.60 -2.57
CA VAL A 76 14.71 -12.03 -3.13
C VAL A 76 15.16 -13.27 -2.37
N ASP A 77 15.33 -14.38 -3.08
CA ASP A 77 15.81 -15.63 -2.46
C ASP A 77 17.33 -15.59 -2.16
N GLU A 78 17.84 -16.62 -1.50
CA GLU A 78 19.27 -16.76 -1.15
C GLU A 78 20.20 -16.79 -2.38
N ASN A 79 19.67 -17.08 -3.56
CA ASN A 79 20.41 -17.11 -4.82
C ASN A 79 20.30 -15.78 -5.60
N GLY A 80 19.63 -14.76 -5.02
CA GLY A 80 19.41 -13.47 -5.67
C GLY A 80 18.30 -13.47 -6.72
N VAL A 81 17.47 -14.51 -6.79
CA VAL A 81 16.35 -14.59 -7.72
C VAL A 81 15.15 -13.86 -7.10
N GLU A 82 14.66 -12.87 -7.84
CA GLU A 82 13.48 -12.11 -7.44
C GLU A 82 12.19 -12.85 -7.85
N SER A 83 11.26 -12.98 -6.92
CA SER A 83 9.95 -13.58 -7.18
C SER A 83 8.82 -12.75 -6.54
N TRP A 84 7.68 -12.69 -7.23
CA TRP A 84 6.49 -12.04 -6.70
C TRP A 84 5.77 -12.99 -5.77
N LYS A 85 5.56 -12.56 -4.53
CA LYS A 85 4.82 -13.30 -3.51
C LYS A 85 3.55 -12.54 -3.13
N PRO A 86 2.47 -13.27 -2.81
CA PRO A 86 1.26 -12.64 -2.31
C PRO A 86 1.47 -12.12 -0.88
N GLY A 87 0.71 -11.10 -0.47
CA GLY A 87 0.93 -10.41 0.80
C GLY A 87 1.83 -9.18 0.65
N LEU A 88 1.88 -8.35 1.69
CA LEU A 88 2.70 -7.13 1.69
C LEU A 88 4.16 -7.36 2.10
N GLY A 89 4.50 -8.54 2.64
CA GLY A 89 5.87 -8.88 3.03
C GLY A 89 6.36 -8.05 4.20
N ILE A 90 5.48 -7.79 5.18
CA ILE A 90 5.77 -6.88 6.29
C ILE A 90 6.48 -7.64 7.40
N ASP A 91 7.70 -7.16 7.70
CA ASP A 91 8.46 -7.61 8.85
C ASP A 91 7.88 -7.07 10.16
N PRO A 92 7.97 -7.83 11.27
CA PRO A 92 7.49 -7.38 12.58
C PRO A 92 8.09 -6.05 13.05
N GLU A 93 9.33 -5.77 12.66
CA GLU A 93 10.08 -4.55 13.00
C GLU A 93 9.49 -3.29 12.33
N ARG A 94 8.80 -3.48 11.20
CA ARG A 94 8.16 -2.38 10.47
C ARG A 94 6.78 -1.99 11.03
N VAL A 95 6.34 -2.72 12.06
CA VAL A 95 5.12 -2.44 12.83
C VAL A 95 5.52 -1.86 14.18
N THR A 96 4.94 -0.73 14.56
CA THR A 96 5.22 -0.10 15.86
C THR A 96 3.92 0.20 16.60
N PHE A 97 3.93 -0.11 17.89
CA PHE A 97 2.89 0.28 18.85
C PHE A 97 3.55 1.23 19.83
N VAL A 98 3.02 2.45 19.94
CA VAL A 98 3.56 3.47 20.85
C VAL A 98 2.42 4.01 21.70
N GLU A 99 2.49 3.74 23.00
CA GLU A 99 1.59 4.35 23.98
C GLU A 99 2.08 5.75 24.37
N GLY A 100 1.17 6.72 24.32
CA GLY A 100 1.36 8.04 24.89
C GLY A 100 0.95 8.06 26.35
N GLY A 101 1.61 8.91 27.15
CA GLY A 101 1.34 9.06 28.59
C GLY A 101 -0.08 9.53 28.94
N ASP A 102 -0.86 9.97 27.96
CA ASP A 102 -2.25 10.40 28.09
C ASP A 102 -3.28 9.31 27.67
N GLY A 103 -2.80 8.07 27.49
CA GLY A 103 -3.60 6.91 27.09
C GLY A 103 -3.89 6.85 25.58
N THR A 104 -3.21 7.64 24.74
CA THR A 104 -3.24 7.40 23.29
C THR A 104 -2.43 6.17 22.92
N LEU A 105 -2.87 5.44 21.90
CA LEU A 105 -2.05 4.44 21.22
C LEU A 105 -1.86 4.87 19.77
N ARG A 106 -0.61 4.83 19.29
CA ARG A 106 -0.24 4.98 17.88
C ARG A 106 0.21 3.63 17.35
N VAL A 107 -0.50 3.12 16.35
CA VAL A 107 -0.11 1.94 15.56
C VAL A 107 0.39 2.43 14.22
N THR A 108 1.65 2.17 13.90
CA THR A 108 2.25 2.55 12.61
C THR A 108 2.74 1.32 11.87
N VAL A 109 2.42 1.23 10.58
CA VAL A 109 2.89 0.19 9.68
C VAL A 109 3.60 0.86 8.50
N SER A 110 4.89 0.58 8.34
CA SER A 110 5.70 1.11 7.23
C SER A 110 6.08 -0.01 6.29
N TYR A 111 5.95 0.17 4.98
CA TYR A 111 6.24 -0.90 4.02
C TYR A 111 6.58 -0.34 2.64
N ASP A 112 7.25 -1.16 1.85
CA ASP A 112 7.68 -0.80 0.51
C ASP A 112 6.82 -1.53 -0.53
N ARG A 113 6.33 -0.79 -1.53
CA ARG A 113 5.60 -1.35 -2.66
C ARG A 113 6.34 -1.11 -3.94
N VAL A 114 6.77 -2.19 -4.57
CA VAL A 114 7.38 -2.13 -5.91
C VAL A 114 6.26 -2.19 -6.94
N VAL A 115 6.23 -1.22 -7.85
CA VAL A 115 5.33 -1.20 -9.01
C VAL A 115 6.18 -1.34 -10.27
N ILE A 116 5.84 -2.31 -11.11
CA ILE A 116 6.42 -2.48 -12.43
C ILE A 116 5.49 -1.83 -13.46
N PHE A 117 5.96 -0.76 -14.09
CA PHE A 117 5.27 -0.12 -15.21
C PHE A 117 5.54 -0.91 -16.50
N SER A 118 4.68 -1.89 -16.78
CA SER A 118 4.69 -2.65 -18.03
C SER A 118 4.07 -1.80 -19.15
N PRO A 119 4.59 -1.83 -20.39
CA PRO A 119 5.61 -2.73 -20.93
C PRO A 119 7.07 -2.26 -20.74
N LEU A 120 7.29 -1.06 -20.20
CA LEU A 120 8.62 -0.44 -20.10
C LEU A 120 9.55 -1.15 -19.10
N LYS A 121 9.04 -2.11 -18.32
CA LYS A 121 9.74 -2.84 -17.23
C LYS A 121 10.43 -1.91 -16.23
N LYS A 122 10.02 -0.63 -16.17
CA LYS A 122 10.52 0.32 -15.19
C LYS A 122 9.92 -0.01 -13.84
N ARG A 123 10.77 -0.08 -12.82
CA ARG A 123 10.36 -0.31 -11.44
C ARG A 123 10.35 1.01 -10.70
N LYS A 124 9.34 1.20 -9.85
CA LYS A 124 9.32 2.29 -8.87
C LYS A 124 8.94 1.71 -7.52
N THR A 125 9.73 2.02 -6.51
CA THR A 125 9.41 1.67 -5.14
C THR A 125 8.68 2.84 -4.50
N PHE A 126 7.54 2.55 -3.88
CA PHE A 126 6.75 3.47 -3.08
C PHE A 126 6.96 3.12 -1.61
N HIS A 127 7.50 4.06 -0.86
CA HIS A 127 7.56 3.96 0.60
C HIS A 127 6.22 4.43 1.16
N VAL A 128 5.49 3.52 1.78
CA VAL A 128 4.14 3.78 2.29
C VAL A 128 4.16 3.65 3.81
N SER A 129 3.41 4.54 4.47
CA SER A 129 3.19 4.49 5.90
C SER A 129 1.70 4.66 6.18
N ALA A 130 1.18 3.74 6.97
CA ALA A 130 -0.17 3.79 7.50
C ALA A 130 -0.10 3.97 9.01
N GLU A 131 -0.87 4.93 9.51
CA GLU A 131 -0.89 5.27 10.94
C GLU A 131 -2.33 5.28 11.44
N LYS A 132 -2.54 4.65 12.60
CA LYS A 132 -3.75 4.78 13.41
C LYS A 132 -3.38 5.36 14.76
N VAL A 133 -3.94 6.53 15.07
CA VAL A 133 -3.87 7.15 16.39
C VAL A 133 -5.26 7.20 17.00
N GLY A 134 -5.37 6.89 18.28
CA GLY A 134 -6.62 7.04 19.01
C GLY A 134 -6.46 6.85 20.51
N LYS A 135 -7.53 7.17 21.23
CA LYS A 135 -7.74 6.74 22.62
C LYS A 135 -8.85 5.71 22.64
N ARG A 136 -8.81 4.80 23.61
CA ARG A 136 -9.95 3.93 23.88
C ARG A 136 -11.15 4.81 24.23
N LEU A 137 -12.21 4.75 23.41
CA LEU A 137 -13.50 5.32 23.79
C LEU A 137 -14.03 4.47 24.95
N LYS A 138 -14.27 5.11 26.10
CA LYS A 138 -14.88 4.47 27.27
C LYS A 138 -16.34 4.13 27.00
#